data_AF-A0A9N7UFG4-F1
#
_entry.id   AF-A0A9N7UFG4-F1
#
_cell.length_a   1.000
_cell.length_b   1.000
_cell.length_c   1.000
_cell.angle_alpha   90.00
_cell.angle_beta   90.00
_cell.angle_gamma   90.00
#
_symmetry.space_group_name_H-M   'P 1'
#
loop_
_entity.id
_entity.type
_entity.pdbx_description
1 polymer ?
#
loop_
_entity_poly.entity_id
_entity_poly.type
_entity_poly.pdbx_seq_one_letter_code
_entity_poly.pdbx_strand_id
1 'polypeptide(L)'
;MEENAFGAIPGNLPDDMTKLRIEKSHFTEIPRGAFTSASFLENLWLNFNDITLINSKGLEGLGNLTELRLQGNKLRSVPWTAFEDTPALKILDLKHNQLDVLPEHALKFLPGLTYLDVSFNRLTVISKEVFQNWPLYQKLQGMDDREATALGVNVVLALHDNAWQCDCRLKGFVEFIRSPTPPIILMNSYLTCSGPDFRAGKFFHEVELQACVKPAVSSPASNISLPQGTNLTLRCLAKARPDPAVWWTYGLKIIRGFHESQERVDEDTIRSLLVIPSLHAADRGVYTCTAVNFIGNSSVSVFLDVHSLDGSHLTNLPGFPAAPGVGDENFYIEIRIAKQTIRGIAIEWYAALDRPAETWFTIHFGRADENKKEMVYIGPGIHSYSVSDLMPATKYQICVTLKNKAPRQGQCIVFVTGSDVTEMEQREKLIHIIVIVLAMVLAVPIGMYACTTDTRFSCVEDVMKLWKRQRREGGSHEMERERQGTFDSLQAASDEGLVNKESSEDRKVRRRSEDRTNKGKAEPSRVTAVLY
;
A
#
# COMPACT_ATOMS: atom_id res chain seq x y z
N MET A 1 32.52 -14.11 26.37
CA MET A 1 32.47 -13.14 25.25
C MET A 1 31.15 -13.41 24.55
N GLU A 2 30.09 -12.79 25.04
CA GLU A 2 28.71 -13.02 24.61
C GLU A 2 28.42 -12.15 23.40
N GLU A 3 28.25 -12.78 22.24
CA GLU A 3 27.94 -12.15 20.95
C GLU A 3 26.45 -12.30 20.58
N ASN A 4 25.57 -12.51 21.58
CA ASN A 4 24.15 -12.85 21.38
C ASN A 4 23.15 -11.78 21.86
N ALA A 5 23.59 -10.59 22.26
CA ALA A 5 22.71 -9.57 22.87
C ALA A 5 22.32 -8.39 21.96
N PHE A 6 22.70 -8.40 20.69
CA PHE A 6 22.24 -7.40 19.72
C PHE A 6 20.92 -7.85 19.10
N GLY A 7 19.81 -7.21 19.51
CA GLY A 7 18.48 -7.41 18.89
C GLY A 7 17.42 -8.12 19.72
N ALA A 8 17.68 -8.45 21.01
CA ALA A 8 16.68 -9.02 21.93
C ALA A 8 16.43 -8.14 23.16
N ILE A 9 15.15 -7.97 23.54
CA ILE A 9 14.77 -7.13 24.69
C ILE A 9 15.41 -7.76 25.94
N PRO A 10 16.08 -7.00 26.81
CA PRO A 10 16.74 -7.57 27.97
C PRO A 10 15.74 -8.34 28.83
N GLY A 11 15.99 -9.64 29.08
CA GLY A 11 15.04 -10.49 29.82
C GLY A 11 14.91 -10.15 31.31
N ASN A 12 15.88 -9.40 31.88
CA ASN A 12 15.91 -9.02 33.29
C ASN A 12 15.79 -7.49 33.44
N LEU A 13 14.61 -6.96 33.13
CA LEU A 13 14.29 -5.56 33.42
C LEU A 13 13.99 -5.41 34.91
N PRO A 14 14.50 -4.36 35.59
CA PRO A 14 14.20 -4.09 37.00
C PRO A 14 12.70 -3.92 37.23
N ASP A 15 12.17 -4.52 38.30
CA ASP A 15 10.74 -4.50 38.59
C ASP A 15 10.21 -3.09 38.91
N ASP A 16 11.04 -2.21 39.49
CA ASP A 16 10.70 -0.83 39.88
C ASP A 16 10.86 0.20 38.75
N MET A 17 11.16 -0.28 37.54
CA MET A 17 11.42 0.56 36.38
C MET A 17 10.15 1.25 35.89
N THR A 18 10.21 2.59 35.78
CA THR A 18 9.07 3.40 35.31
C THR A 18 9.24 3.91 33.88
N LYS A 19 10.47 3.98 33.36
CA LYS A 19 10.76 4.51 32.03
C LYS A 19 11.81 3.68 31.32
N LEU A 20 11.44 3.09 30.18
CA LEU A 20 12.31 2.31 29.30
C LEU A 20 12.42 2.99 27.96
N ARG A 21 13.65 3.37 27.60
CA ARG A 21 13.98 3.88 26.26
C ARG A 21 15.00 2.97 25.60
N ILE A 22 14.63 2.47 24.42
CA ILE A 22 15.46 1.64 23.55
C ILE A 22 15.29 2.18 22.13
N GLU A 23 16.29 2.87 21.59
CA GLU A 23 16.21 3.50 20.27
C GLU A 23 17.44 3.17 19.44
N LYS A 24 17.25 2.96 18.12
CA LYS A 24 18.35 2.69 17.17
C LYS A 24 19.13 1.40 17.42
N SER A 25 18.49 0.40 18.02
CA SER A 25 19.11 -0.86 18.38
C SER A 25 18.63 -2.04 17.51
N HIS A 26 18.09 -1.76 16.31
CA HIS A 26 17.69 -2.75 15.29
C HIS A 26 16.71 -3.84 15.75
N PHE A 27 15.87 -3.55 16.75
CA PHE A 27 14.84 -4.47 17.21
C PHE A 27 13.82 -4.78 16.12
N THR A 28 13.55 -6.07 15.86
CA THR A 28 12.63 -6.49 14.79
C THR A 28 11.25 -6.92 15.29
N GLU A 29 11.13 -7.31 16.56
CA GLU A 29 9.88 -7.78 17.15
C GLU A 29 9.76 -7.47 18.65
N ILE A 30 8.51 -7.37 19.12
CA ILE A 30 8.18 -7.43 20.55
C ILE A 30 7.61 -8.83 20.83
N PRO A 31 8.40 -9.74 21.43
CA PRO A 31 7.96 -11.10 21.72
C PRO A 31 6.95 -11.13 22.87
N ARG A 32 6.31 -12.28 23.05
CA ARG A 32 5.39 -12.52 24.16
C ARG A 32 6.09 -12.30 25.50
N GLY A 33 5.44 -11.60 26.41
CA GLY A 33 5.92 -11.40 27.79
C GLY A 33 7.22 -10.62 27.89
N ALA A 34 7.57 -9.83 26.86
CA ALA A 34 8.82 -9.07 26.81
C ALA A 34 9.02 -8.13 28.01
N PHE A 35 7.92 -7.67 28.62
CA PHE A 35 7.93 -6.69 29.70
C PHE A 35 7.21 -7.17 30.97
N THR A 36 7.01 -8.48 31.13
CA THR A 36 6.22 -9.02 32.24
C THR A 36 6.83 -8.74 33.63
N SER A 37 8.16 -8.60 33.73
CA SER A 37 8.81 -8.19 35.00
C SER A 37 8.65 -6.69 35.28
N ALA A 38 8.54 -5.85 34.26
CA ALA A 38 8.47 -4.39 34.36
C ALA A 38 7.02 -3.88 34.55
N SER A 39 6.29 -4.41 35.53
CA SER A 39 4.87 -4.08 35.76
C SER A 39 4.60 -2.62 36.17
N PHE A 40 5.62 -1.90 36.65
CA PHE A 40 5.54 -0.48 37.04
C PHE A 40 5.85 0.50 35.89
N LEU A 41 6.08 0.00 34.68
CA LEU A 41 6.48 0.82 33.55
C LEU A 41 5.38 1.82 33.16
N GLU A 42 5.69 3.11 33.19
CA GLU A 42 4.81 4.23 32.82
C GLU A 42 5.07 4.70 31.38
N ASN A 43 6.34 4.67 30.93
CA ASN A 43 6.77 5.14 29.61
C ASN A 43 7.63 4.07 28.92
N LEU A 44 7.21 3.64 27.72
CA LEU A 44 7.94 2.71 26.87
C LEU A 44 8.22 3.35 25.51
N TRP A 45 9.49 3.60 25.22
CA TRP A 45 9.93 4.25 23.99
C TRP A 45 10.83 3.30 23.20
N LEU A 46 10.32 2.82 22.07
CA LEU A 46 10.96 1.86 21.16
C LEU A 46 11.20 2.49 19.78
N ASN A 47 11.49 3.79 19.74
CA ASN A 47 11.55 4.60 18.53
C ASN A 47 12.74 4.22 17.64
N PHE A 48 12.59 4.39 16.32
CA PHE A 48 13.67 4.25 15.34
C PHE A 48 14.40 2.90 15.42
N ASN A 49 13.64 1.83 15.64
CA ASN A 49 14.12 0.45 15.49
C ASN A 49 13.59 -0.12 14.17
N ASP A 50 13.70 -1.44 13.99
CA ASP A 50 13.26 -2.16 12.79
C ASP A 50 12.01 -3.01 13.06
N ILE A 51 11.16 -2.61 14.02
CA ILE A 51 10.09 -3.48 14.53
C ILE A 51 9.05 -3.68 13.42
N THR A 52 8.80 -4.93 13.07
CA THR A 52 7.83 -5.35 12.06
C THR A 52 6.62 -6.05 12.68
N LEU A 53 6.80 -6.65 13.86
CA LEU A 53 5.81 -7.48 14.52
C LEU A 53 5.73 -7.18 16.02
N ILE A 54 4.52 -7.10 16.54
CA ILE A 54 4.23 -7.08 17.97
C ILE A 54 3.38 -8.31 18.25
N ASN A 55 3.79 -9.14 19.22
CA ASN A 55 2.99 -10.28 19.65
C ASN A 55 1.71 -9.80 20.37
N SER A 56 0.61 -10.53 20.25
CA SER A 56 -0.66 -10.19 20.93
C SER A 56 -0.57 -10.16 22.47
N LYS A 57 0.46 -10.81 23.03
CA LYS A 57 0.83 -10.77 24.45
C LYS A 57 2.20 -10.12 24.68
N GLY A 58 2.63 -9.26 23.76
CA GLY A 58 3.89 -8.52 23.89
C GLY A 58 3.84 -7.40 24.94
N LEU A 59 2.64 -6.86 25.23
CA LEU A 59 2.40 -5.82 26.23
C LEU A 59 1.79 -6.38 27.54
N GLU A 60 1.84 -7.71 27.72
CA GLU A 60 1.27 -8.39 28.87
C GLU A 60 1.93 -7.90 30.19
N GLY A 61 1.10 -7.46 31.14
CA GLY A 61 1.53 -6.98 32.45
C GLY A 61 1.77 -5.46 32.55
N LEU A 62 1.64 -4.71 31.45
CA LEU A 62 1.89 -3.27 31.38
C LEU A 62 0.69 -2.41 31.84
N GLY A 63 0.11 -2.74 33.00
CA GLY A 63 -1.10 -2.10 33.52
C GLY A 63 -0.99 -0.60 33.82
N ASN A 64 0.23 -0.13 34.15
CA ASN A 64 0.52 1.28 34.47
C ASN A 64 1.03 2.09 33.27
N LEU A 65 1.14 1.48 32.09
CA LEU A 65 1.73 2.15 30.93
C LEU A 65 0.84 3.30 30.47
N THR A 66 1.39 4.51 30.47
CA THR A 66 0.71 5.74 30.07
C THR A 66 1.14 6.24 28.71
N GLU A 67 2.36 5.90 28.28
CA GLU A 67 2.94 6.36 27.02
C GLU A 67 3.70 5.23 26.33
N LEU A 68 3.29 4.92 25.11
CA LEU A 68 3.96 3.99 24.22
C LEU A 68 4.35 4.73 22.93
N ARG A 69 5.65 4.76 22.64
CA ARG A 69 6.15 5.32 21.38
C ARG A 69 6.88 4.27 20.56
N LEU A 70 6.42 4.11 19.33
CA LEU A 70 6.91 3.15 18.33
C LEU A 70 7.22 3.88 17.01
N GLN A 71 7.53 5.17 17.08
CA GLN A 71 7.72 6.01 15.90
C GLN A 71 8.94 5.53 15.09
N GLY A 72 8.88 5.61 13.76
CA GLY A 72 10.02 5.29 12.89
C GLY A 72 10.39 3.80 12.85
N ASN A 73 9.42 2.91 13.02
CA ASN A 73 9.58 1.45 12.86
C ASN A 73 9.05 0.97 11.50
N LYS A 74 8.88 -0.34 11.32
CA LYS A 74 8.44 -0.98 10.06
C LYS A 74 7.11 -1.72 10.22
N LEU A 75 6.26 -1.30 11.16
CA LEU A 75 4.99 -1.95 11.46
C LEU A 75 4.01 -1.78 10.31
N ARG A 76 3.49 -2.90 9.78
CA ARG A 76 2.37 -2.91 8.82
C ARG A 76 1.01 -3.04 9.50
N SER A 77 0.99 -3.60 10.70
CA SER A 77 -0.20 -3.76 11.52
C SER A 77 0.19 -3.79 13.00
N VAL A 78 -0.76 -3.47 13.88
CA VAL A 78 -0.63 -3.62 15.33
C VAL A 78 -1.68 -4.62 15.82
N PRO A 79 -1.36 -5.55 16.74
CA PRO A 79 -2.37 -6.39 17.38
C PRO A 79 -3.18 -5.53 18.37
N TRP A 80 -4.23 -4.86 17.90
CA TRP A 80 -5.00 -3.91 18.72
C TRP A 80 -5.56 -4.50 20.02
N THR A 81 -5.81 -5.82 20.06
CA THR A 81 -6.24 -6.53 21.29
C THR A 81 -5.16 -6.58 22.36
N ALA A 82 -3.87 -6.42 22.02
CA ALA A 82 -2.78 -6.36 22.99
C ALA A 82 -2.89 -5.14 23.92
N PHE A 83 -3.61 -4.09 23.50
CA PHE A 83 -3.83 -2.90 24.33
C PHE A 83 -4.83 -3.13 25.47
N GLU A 84 -5.54 -4.27 25.52
CA GLU A 84 -6.29 -4.69 26.71
C GLU A 84 -5.39 -4.81 27.94
N ASP A 85 -4.12 -5.17 27.74
CA ASP A 85 -3.12 -5.29 28.79
C ASP A 85 -2.51 -3.91 29.20
N THR A 86 -2.92 -2.81 28.54
CA THR A 86 -2.48 -1.43 28.81
C THR A 86 -3.66 -0.45 29.02
N PRO A 87 -4.53 -0.65 30.02
CA PRO A 87 -5.76 0.14 30.20
C PRO A 87 -5.51 1.62 30.57
N ALA A 88 -4.33 1.95 31.10
CA ALA A 88 -3.95 3.31 31.49
C ALA A 88 -3.32 4.14 30.34
N LEU A 89 -3.20 3.57 29.14
CA LEU A 89 -2.48 4.20 28.03
C LEU A 89 -3.18 5.49 27.57
N LYS A 90 -2.41 6.59 27.55
CA LYS A 90 -2.87 7.92 27.15
C LYS A 90 -2.25 8.38 25.83
N ILE A 91 -1.00 7.99 25.58
CA ILE A 91 -0.22 8.41 24.42
C ILE A 91 0.20 7.17 23.65
N LEU A 92 -0.23 7.10 22.39
CA LEU A 92 0.20 6.09 21.42
C LEU A 92 0.76 6.78 20.19
N ASP A 93 2.06 6.62 19.98
CA ASP A 93 2.77 7.18 18.83
C ASP A 93 3.23 6.05 17.89
N LEU A 94 2.60 5.99 16.71
CA LEU A 94 2.86 5.05 15.63
C LEU A 94 3.32 5.79 14.36
N LYS A 95 3.78 7.03 14.48
CA LYS A 95 4.25 7.85 13.38
C LYS A 95 5.37 7.17 12.58
N HIS A 96 5.46 7.42 11.28
CA HIS A 96 6.53 6.88 10.41
C HIS A 96 6.62 5.35 10.50
N ASN A 97 5.50 4.67 10.30
CA ASN A 97 5.43 3.22 10.13
C ASN A 97 4.88 2.89 8.73
N GLN A 98 4.37 1.68 8.52
CA GLN A 98 3.84 1.21 7.25
C GLN A 98 2.40 0.71 7.38
N LEU A 99 1.64 1.24 8.35
CA LEU A 99 0.26 0.84 8.61
C LEU A 99 -0.61 1.17 7.40
N ASP A 100 -1.30 0.17 6.86
CA ASP A 100 -2.19 0.29 5.70
C ASP A 100 -3.68 0.24 6.07
N VAL A 101 -4.01 -0.36 7.22
CA VAL A 101 -5.37 -0.49 7.74
C VAL A 101 -5.44 -0.10 9.21
N LEU A 102 -6.46 0.70 9.56
CA LEU A 102 -6.91 0.92 10.94
C LEU A 102 -8.29 0.27 11.14
N PRO A 103 -8.37 -0.90 11.80
CA PRO A 103 -9.62 -1.63 11.99
C PRO A 103 -10.67 -0.86 12.78
N GLU A 104 -11.95 -1.08 12.49
CA GLU A 104 -13.10 -0.40 13.13
C GLU A 104 -13.15 -0.53 14.67
N HIS A 105 -12.57 -1.60 15.22
CA HIS A 105 -12.54 -1.85 16.66
C HIS A 105 -11.19 -1.54 17.31
N ALA A 106 -10.24 -0.93 16.59
CA ALA A 106 -8.89 -0.66 17.08
C ALA A 106 -8.89 0.15 18.40
N LEU A 107 -9.64 1.25 18.44
CA LEU A 107 -9.68 2.17 19.60
C LEU A 107 -10.57 1.67 20.74
N LYS A 108 -11.29 0.56 20.56
CA LYS A 108 -12.13 -0.04 21.61
C LYS A 108 -11.30 -0.44 22.83
N PHE A 109 -10.07 -0.91 22.60
CA PHE A 109 -9.14 -1.39 23.62
C PHE A 109 -8.34 -0.26 24.30
N LEU A 110 -8.62 0.99 23.96
CA LEU A 110 -7.85 2.16 24.36
C LEU A 110 -8.77 3.21 25.05
N PRO A 111 -9.38 2.87 26.20
CA PRO A 111 -10.43 3.69 26.82
C PRO A 111 -9.92 5.03 27.38
N GLY A 112 -8.63 5.13 27.72
CA GLY A 112 -8.01 6.32 28.28
C GLY A 112 -7.13 7.12 27.30
N LEU A 113 -7.09 6.71 26.03
CA LEU A 113 -6.19 7.32 25.05
C LEU A 113 -6.59 8.77 24.78
N THR A 114 -5.63 9.69 24.82
CA THR A 114 -5.83 11.12 24.55
C THR A 114 -4.93 11.62 23.43
N TYR A 115 -3.89 10.89 23.05
CA TYR A 115 -3.00 11.25 21.95
C TYR A 115 -2.78 10.03 21.06
N LEU A 116 -3.12 10.16 19.78
CA LEU A 116 -2.87 9.15 18.76
C LEU A 116 -2.16 9.80 17.57
N ASP A 117 -0.93 9.36 17.31
CA ASP A 117 -0.22 9.72 16.08
C ASP A 117 -0.08 8.49 15.17
N VAL A 118 -0.76 8.54 14.03
CA VAL A 118 -0.64 7.58 12.93
C VAL A 118 -0.23 8.28 11.63
N SER A 119 0.38 9.47 11.73
CA SER A 119 0.88 10.21 10.59
C SER A 119 2.06 9.51 9.92
N PHE A 120 2.33 9.84 8.65
CA PHE A 120 3.39 9.20 7.87
C PHE A 120 3.29 7.67 7.82
N ASN A 121 2.08 7.16 7.56
CA ASN A 121 1.81 5.75 7.35
C ASN A 121 1.30 5.53 5.92
N ARG A 122 0.67 4.38 5.65
CA ARG A 122 0.13 4.00 4.34
C ARG A 122 -1.39 3.85 4.37
N LEU A 123 -2.06 4.49 5.32
CA LEU A 123 -3.50 4.40 5.46
C LEU A 123 -4.18 5.02 4.24
N THR A 124 -5.08 4.27 3.62
CA THR A 124 -5.84 4.77 2.46
C THR A 124 -7.28 5.13 2.84
N VAL A 125 -7.87 4.37 3.75
CA VAL A 125 -9.24 4.56 4.21
C VAL A 125 -9.34 4.34 5.71
N ILE A 126 -10.09 5.20 6.39
CA ILE A 126 -10.55 5.00 7.77
C ILE A 126 -12.07 5.10 7.78
N SER A 127 -12.71 4.18 8.50
CA SER A 127 -14.14 4.23 8.75
C SER A 127 -14.46 5.13 9.95
N LYS A 128 -15.58 5.85 9.94
CA LYS A 128 -16.01 6.67 11.09
C LYS A 128 -16.25 5.83 12.35
N GLU A 129 -16.55 4.55 12.15
CA GLU A 129 -16.79 3.53 13.16
C GLU A 129 -15.58 3.34 14.08
N VAL A 130 -14.36 3.58 13.60
CA VAL A 130 -13.13 3.60 14.42
C VAL A 130 -13.29 4.56 15.60
N PHE A 131 -13.78 5.77 15.34
CA PHE A 131 -13.98 6.79 16.37
C PHE A 131 -15.25 6.55 17.16
N GLN A 132 -16.34 6.08 16.53
CA GLN A 132 -17.57 5.74 17.23
C GLN A 132 -17.39 4.59 18.24
N ASN A 133 -16.46 3.67 17.99
CA ASN A 133 -16.12 2.57 18.91
C ASN A 133 -15.10 2.97 19.99
N TRP A 134 -14.61 4.21 19.98
CA TRP A 134 -13.65 4.68 20.96
C TRP A 134 -14.35 5.11 22.25
N PRO A 135 -14.09 4.47 23.42
CA PRO A 135 -14.85 4.74 24.64
C PRO A 135 -14.76 6.19 25.12
N LEU A 136 -13.59 6.83 24.96
CA LEU A 136 -13.43 8.25 25.31
C LEU A 136 -14.31 9.15 24.42
N TYR A 137 -14.35 8.89 23.13
CA TYR A 137 -15.17 9.64 22.19
C TYR A 137 -16.67 9.50 22.51
N GLN A 138 -17.14 8.29 22.81
CA GLN A 138 -18.53 8.04 23.22
C GLN A 138 -18.89 8.81 24.50
N LYS A 139 -17.99 8.85 25.48
CA LYS A 139 -18.19 9.61 26.72
C LYS A 139 -18.30 11.12 26.43
N LEU A 140 -17.49 11.62 25.50
CA LEU A 140 -17.45 13.03 25.14
C LEU A 140 -18.66 13.48 24.28
N GLN A 141 -19.20 12.61 23.43
CA GLN A 141 -20.38 12.92 22.60
C GLN A 141 -21.65 13.22 23.42
N GLY A 142 -21.75 12.69 24.64
CA GLY A 142 -22.91 12.89 25.52
C GLY A 142 -22.84 14.11 26.44
N MET A 143 -21.77 14.90 26.36
CA MET A 143 -21.51 16.05 27.23
C MET A 143 -21.76 17.37 26.51
N ASP A 144 -22.30 18.35 27.23
CA ASP A 144 -22.40 19.73 26.74
C ASP A 144 -20.99 20.32 26.55
N ASP A 145 -20.81 21.26 25.61
CA ASP A 145 -19.49 21.84 25.27
C ASP A 145 -18.78 22.43 26.51
N ARG A 146 -19.56 22.94 27.46
CA ARG A 146 -19.08 23.50 28.73
C ARG A 146 -18.58 22.42 29.69
N GLU A 147 -19.21 21.25 29.71
CA GLU A 147 -18.82 20.10 30.55
C GLU A 147 -17.61 19.37 29.96
N ALA A 148 -17.56 19.24 28.63
CA ALA A 148 -16.42 18.68 27.92
C ALA A 148 -15.16 19.54 28.10
N THR A 149 -15.31 20.87 28.06
CA THR A 149 -14.18 21.80 28.31
C THR A 149 -13.76 21.80 29.78
N ALA A 150 -14.70 21.65 30.73
CA ALA A 150 -14.42 21.57 32.16
C ALA A 150 -13.68 20.29 32.58
N LEU A 151 -13.79 19.21 31.81
CA LEU A 151 -13.01 17.97 32.00
C LEU A 151 -11.52 18.15 31.69
N GLY A 152 -11.13 19.17 30.92
CA GLY A 152 -9.73 19.43 30.56
C GLY A 152 -9.07 18.32 29.75
N VAL A 153 -9.84 17.42 29.13
CA VAL A 153 -9.32 16.31 28.32
C VAL A 153 -9.22 16.75 26.87
N ASN A 154 -8.01 17.15 26.45
CA ASN A 154 -7.72 17.42 25.04
C ASN A 154 -7.36 16.13 24.32
N VAL A 155 -8.09 15.82 23.25
CA VAL A 155 -7.79 14.67 22.41
C VAL A 155 -6.98 15.15 21.21
N VAL A 156 -5.79 14.62 21.00
CA VAL A 156 -4.92 15.00 19.89
C VAL A 156 -4.84 13.84 18.90
N LEU A 157 -5.18 14.13 17.64
CA LEU A 157 -5.09 13.17 16.55
C LEU A 157 -4.16 13.68 15.46
N ALA A 158 -3.26 12.83 15.00
CA ALA A 158 -2.40 13.10 13.85
C ALA A 158 -2.54 12.02 12.79
N LEU A 159 -3.06 12.45 11.64
CA LEU A 159 -3.51 11.60 10.54
C LEU A 159 -2.93 12.03 9.19
N HIS A 160 -2.12 13.09 9.18
CA HIS A 160 -1.53 13.64 7.96
C HIS A 160 -0.47 12.71 7.35
N ASP A 161 -0.05 13.00 6.12
CA ASP A 161 0.95 12.21 5.38
C ASP A 161 0.57 10.72 5.28
N ASN A 162 -0.69 10.47 4.95
CA ASN A 162 -1.22 9.16 4.60
C ASN A 162 -1.80 9.21 3.17
N ALA A 163 -1.88 8.07 2.51
CA ALA A 163 -2.29 7.96 1.11
C ALA A 163 -3.82 7.95 0.95
N TRP A 164 -4.51 8.96 1.48
CA TRP A 164 -5.97 8.99 1.58
C TRP A 164 -6.68 8.85 0.22
N GLN A 165 -7.45 7.77 0.08
CA GLN A 165 -8.26 7.49 -1.09
C GLN A 165 -9.67 8.08 -0.88
N CYS A 166 -9.90 9.26 -1.42
CA CYS A 166 -11.13 10.03 -1.29
C CYS A 166 -12.25 9.55 -2.23
N ASP A 167 -12.60 8.28 -2.11
CA ASP A 167 -13.80 7.69 -2.68
C ASP A 167 -14.93 7.58 -1.64
N CYS A 168 -16.02 6.92 -1.98
CA CYS A 168 -17.20 6.80 -1.12
C CYS A 168 -16.93 6.13 0.24
N ARG A 169 -15.87 5.31 0.37
CA ARG A 169 -15.54 4.61 1.61
C ARG A 169 -15.04 5.58 2.69
N LEU A 170 -14.39 6.66 2.26
CA LEU A 170 -13.88 7.69 3.17
C LEU A 170 -14.94 8.71 3.59
N LYS A 171 -16.15 8.62 3.04
CA LYS A 171 -17.23 9.59 3.24
C LYS A 171 -17.44 9.93 4.72
N GLY A 172 -17.69 8.92 5.54
CA GLY A 172 -17.99 9.12 6.96
C GLY A 172 -16.84 9.76 7.73
N PHE A 173 -15.60 9.45 7.34
CA PHE A 173 -14.42 10.04 7.98
C PHE A 173 -14.18 11.49 7.54
N VAL A 174 -14.37 11.81 6.27
CA VAL A 174 -14.31 13.22 5.80
C VAL A 174 -15.37 14.07 6.49
N GLU A 175 -16.60 13.55 6.63
CA GLU A 175 -17.67 14.23 7.38
C GLU A 175 -17.29 14.44 8.86
N PHE A 176 -16.71 13.43 9.49
CA PHE A 176 -16.21 13.51 10.87
C PHE A 176 -15.13 14.59 11.05
N ILE A 177 -14.15 14.66 10.15
CA ILE A 177 -13.06 15.64 10.21
C ILE A 177 -13.54 17.07 9.95
N ARG A 178 -14.63 17.27 9.18
CA ARG A 178 -15.20 18.59 8.91
C ARG A 178 -15.90 19.21 10.12
N SER A 179 -16.47 18.38 11.01
CA SER A 179 -17.16 18.84 12.21
C SER A 179 -16.80 17.97 13.43
N PRO A 180 -15.53 18.03 13.90
CA PRO A 180 -15.11 17.27 15.05
C PRO A 180 -15.72 17.86 16.33
N THR A 181 -16.44 17.05 17.09
CA THR A 181 -16.99 17.38 18.42
C THR A 181 -16.42 16.41 19.47
N PRO A 182 -16.20 16.78 20.75
CA PRO A 182 -15.46 17.89 21.39
C PRO A 182 -13.99 17.49 21.77
N PRO A 183 -13.19 18.33 22.48
CA PRO A 183 -12.02 19.02 21.91
C PRO A 183 -10.99 18.06 21.26
N ILE A 184 -11.29 17.64 20.02
CA ILE A 184 -10.33 16.94 19.17
C ILE A 184 -9.48 18.00 18.46
N ILE A 185 -8.20 18.01 18.78
CA ILE A 185 -7.16 18.80 18.15
C ILE A 185 -6.51 17.94 17.08
N LEU A 186 -6.73 18.29 15.82
CA LEU A 186 -5.97 17.71 14.72
C LEU A 186 -4.61 18.40 14.67
N MET A 187 -3.50 17.66 14.88
CA MET A 187 -2.15 18.23 14.81
C MET A 187 -1.88 18.93 13.47
N ASN A 188 -2.50 18.42 12.42
CA ASN A 188 -2.57 19.08 11.12
C ASN A 188 -4.02 19.00 10.61
N SER A 189 -4.66 20.17 10.50
CA SER A 189 -6.05 20.29 10.04
C SER A 189 -6.21 20.13 8.52
N TYR A 190 -5.12 20.15 7.76
CA TYR A 190 -5.11 20.16 6.31
C TYR A 190 -4.89 18.76 5.72
N LEU A 191 -5.76 17.81 6.06
CA LEU A 191 -5.74 16.49 5.41
C LEU A 191 -6.11 16.63 3.92
N THR A 192 -5.33 15.98 3.06
CA THR A 192 -5.49 16.01 1.60
C THR A 192 -5.72 14.62 1.03
N CYS A 193 -6.43 14.57 -0.08
CA CYS A 193 -6.64 13.37 -0.86
C CYS A 193 -5.39 13.03 -1.66
N SER A 194 -4.97 11.76 -1.65
CA SER A 194 -3.93 11.24 -2.53
C SER A 194 -4.50 10.64 -3.82
N GLY A 195 -5.74 10.16 -3.76
CA GLY A 195 -6.45 9.64 -4.92
C GLY A 195 -7.96 9.71 -4.72
N PRO A 196 -8.76 9.39 -5.76
CA PRO A 196 -8.33 9.11 -7.14
C PRO A 196 -7.77 10.36 -7.84
N ASP A 197 -7.14 10.23 -9.01
CA ASP A 197 -6.40 11.32 -9.70
C ASP A 197 -7.16 12.64 -9.81
N PHE A 198 -8.48 12.59 -10.05
CA PHE A 198 -9.34 13.77 -10.17
C PHE A 198 -9.64 14.49 -8.84
N ARG A 199 -9.24 13.89 -7.71
CA ARG A 199 -9.34 14.46 -6.36
C ARG A 199 -7.98 14.56 -5.66
N ALA A 200 -6.90 14.07 -6.26
CA ALA A 200 -5.56 14.18 -5.70
C ALA A 200 -5.21 15.66 -5.40
N GLY A 201 -4.68 15.93 -4.22
CA GLY A 201 -4.31 17.26 -3.74
C GLY A 201 -5.44 18.08 -3.11
N LYS A 202 -6.72 17.70 -3.26
CA LYS A 202 -7.83 18.43 -2.64
C LYS A 202 -7.87 18.24 -1.13
N PHE A 203 -8.22 19.28 -0.38
CA PHE A 203 -8.38 19.19 1.07
C PHE A 203 -9.69 18.51 1.45
N PHE A 204 -9.71 17.79 2.57
CA PHE A 204 -10.91 17.09 3.06
C PHE A 204 -12.11 18.05 3.23
N HIS A 205 -11.87 19.28 3.67
CA HIS A 205 -12.92 20.28 3.85
C HIS A 205 -13.58 20.69 2.52
N GLU A 206 -12.86 20.60 1.40
CA GLU A 206 -13.31 21.00 0.05
C GLU A 206 -13.99 19.85 -0.72
N VAL A 207 -13.92 18.62 -0.19
CA VAL A 207 -14.44 17.43 -0.90
C VAL A 207 -15.76 16.98 -0.29
N GLU A 208 -16.76 16.77 -1.13
CA GLU A 208 -18.03 16.16 -0.74
C GLU A 208 -18.15 14.76 -1.33
N LEU A 209 -18.07 13.76 -0.45
CA LEU A 209 -18.08 12.36 -0.84
C LEU A 209 -19.52 11.81 -0.83
N GLN A 210 -19.88 11.10 -1.91
CA GLN A 210 -21.17 10.43 -2.03
C GLN A 210 -21.14 9.02 -1.45
N ALA A 211 -22.32 8.46 -1.15
CA ALA A 211 -22.44 7.10 -0.65
C ALA A 211 -22.01 6.06 -1.70
N CYS A 212 -21.50 4.91 -1.24
CA CYS A 212 -21.11 3.81 -2.11
C CYS A 212 -22.33 3.19 -2.79
N VAL A 213 -22.16 2.78 -4.05
CA VAL A 213 -23.20 2.22 -4.90
C VAL A 213 -22.63 1.04 -5.67
N LYS A 214 -23.39 -0.07 -5.68
CA LYS A 214 -23.06 -1.24 -6.51
C LYS A 214 -23.00 -0.88 -8.00
N PRO A 215 -22.24 -1.59 -8.82
CA PRO A 215 -22.14 -1.28 -10.23
C PRO A 215 -23.49 -1.44 -10.93
N ALA A 216 -23.81 -0.51 -11.81
CA ALA A 216 -24.91 -0.59 -12.76
C ALA A 216 -24.31 -0.54 -14.17
N VAL A 217 -24.43 -1.65 -14.89
CA VAL A 217 -23.86 -1.80 -16.23
C VAL A 217 -24.95 -1.64 -17.29
N SER A 218 -24.62 -0.91 -18.36
CA SER A 218 -25.51 -0.72 -19.51
C SER A 218 -24.71 -0.77 -20.82
N SER A 219 -25.36 -1.24 -21.89
CA SER A 219 -24.85 -1.19 -23.26
C SER A 219 -25.85 -0.47 -24.18
N PRO A 220 -25.40 0.20 -25.26
CA PRO A 220 -26.31 0.90 -26.19
C PRO A 220 -27.22 -0.06 -26.97
N ALA A 221 -26.77 -1.29 -27.18
CA ALA A 221 -27.49 -2.33 -27.90
C ALA A 221 -27.33 -3.67 -27.17
N SER A 222 -28.40 -4.46 -27.17
CA SER A 222 -28.41 -5.84 -26.66
C SER A 222 -28.22 -6.87 -27.78
N ASN A 223 -28.59 -6.54 -29.02
CA ASN A 223 -28.45 -7.39 -30.19
C ASN A 223 -27.85 -6.57 -31.35
N ILE A 224 -26.78 -7.07 -31.96
CA ILE A 224 -26.09 -6.42 -33.08
C ILE A 224 -25.97 -7.45 -34.21
N SER A 225 -26.34 -7.05 -35.42
CA SER A 225 -26.26 -7.88 -36.63
C SER A 225 -25.48 -7.10 -37.68
N LEU A 226 -24.36 -7.65 -38.14
CA LEU A 226 -23.44 -6.99 -39.06
C LEU A 226 -22.85 -7.96 -40.10
N PRO A 227 -22.46 -7.48 -41.28
CA PRO A 227 -21.80 -8.32 -42.27
C PRO A 227 -20.33 -8.62 -41.90
N GLN A 228 -19.82 -9.73 -42.43
CA GLN A 228 -18.40 -10.09 -42.32
C GLN A 228 -17.48 -8.96 -42.84
N GLY A 229 -16.30 -8.82 -42.24
CA GLY A 229 -15.31 -7.79 -42.58
C GLY A 229 -15.52 -6.42 -41.92
N THR A 230 -16.64 -6.19 -41.24
CA THR A 230 -16.91 -4.93 -40.54
C THR A 230 -16.04 -4.79 -39.29
N ASN A 231 -15.53 -3.58 -38.99
CA ASN A 231 -14.90 -3.29 -37.70
C ASN A 231 -15.98 -2.95 -36.66
N LEU A 232 -16.07 -3.74 -35.59
CA LEU A 232 -17.06 -3.56 -34.54
C LEU A 232 -16.41 -3.01 -33.26
N THR A 233 -17.11 -2.10 -32.59
CA THR A 233 -16.74 -1.65 -31.24
C THR A 233 -17.93 -1.80 -30.31
N LEU A 234 -17.86 -2.77 -29.40
CA LEU A 234 -18.84 -2.90 -28.33
C LEU A 234 -18.55 -1.88 -27.24
N ARG A 235 -19.62 -1.30 -26.69
CA ARG A 235 -19.54 -0.24 -25.68
C ARG A 235 -20.29 -0.68 -24.44
N CYS A 236 -19.65 -0.50 -23.29
CA CYS A 236 -20.20 -0.79 -21.97
C CYS A 236 -20.00 0.41 -21.06
N LEU A 237 -21.06 0.88 -20.42
CA LEU A 237 -21.05 1.95 -19.43
C LEU A 237 -21.31 1.33 -18.06
N ALA A 238 -20.32 1.41 -17.17
CA ALA A 238 -20.40 0.93 -15.81
C ALA A 238 -20.41 2.13 -14.86
N LYS A 239 -21.55 2.37 -14.21
CA LYS A 239 -21.70 3.41 -13.20
C LYS A 239 -21.62 2.79 -11.80
N ALA A 240 -20.63 3.17 -11.00
CA ALA A 240 -20.46 2.65 -9.64
C ALA A 240 -19.66 3.60 -8.75
N ARG A 241 -19.77 3.41 -7.42
CA ARG A 241 -18.90 4.05 -6.42
C ARG A 241 -18.53 3.02 -5.35
N PRO A 242 -17.25 2.70 -5.15
CA PRO A 242 -16.06 3.24 -5.81
C PRO A 242 -15.94 2.68 -7.24
N ASP A 243 -14.92 3.15 -7.95
CA ASP A 243 -14.61 2.73 -9.31
C ASP A 243 -14.62 1.20 -9.43
N PRO A 244 -15.40 0.64 -10.38
CA PRO A 244 -15.50 -0.79 -10.56
C PRO A 244 -14.34 -1.32 -11.42
N ALA A 245 -13.91 -2.55 -11.17
CA ALA A 245 -13.17 -3.33 -12.14
C ALA A 245 -14.13 -3.79 -13.25
N VAL A 246 -13.82 -3.46 -14.50
CA VAL A 246 -14.65 -3.79 -15.67
C VAL A 246 -13.87 -4.72 -16.59
N TRP A 247 -14.52 -5.72 -17.18
CA TRP A 247 -13.93 -6.59 -18.19
C TRP A 247 -15.00 -7.21 -19.10
N TRP A 248 -14.58 -7.69 -20.26
CA TRP A 248 -15.44 -8.42 -21.20
C TRP A 248 -15.22 -9.93 -21.13
N THR A 249 -16.30 -10.68 -21.24
CA THR A 249 -16.30 -12.14 -21.40
C THR A 249 -17.06 -12.50 -22.67
N TYR A 250 -16.54 -13.45 -23.42
CA TYR A 250 -17.15 -13.97 -24.65
C TYR A 250 -16.72 -15.43 -24.78
N GLY A 251 -17.45 -16.21 -25.59
CA GLY A 251 -17.29 -17.68 -25.62
C GLY A 251 -15.84 -18.15 -25.82
N LEU A 252 -15.56 -19.41 -25.43
CA LEU A 252 -14.25 -20.09 -25.38
C LEU A 252 -13.44 -20.20 -26.70
N LYS A 253 -13.69 -19.33 -27.69
CA LYS A 253 -13.02 -19.33 -28.99
C LYS A 253 -11.76 -18.46 -28.94
N ILE A 254 -10.69 -18.94 -29.55
CA ILE A 254 -9.40 -18.27 -29.61
C ILE A 254 -9.56 -16.90 -30.27
N ILE A 255 -9.08 -15.89 -29.55
CA ILE A 255 -9.24 -14.47 -29.83
C ILE A 255 -8.09 -14.03 -30.72
N ARG A 256 -8.38 -13.36 -31.85
CA ARG A 256 -7.36 -12.69 -32.66
C ARG A 256 -7.65 -11.20 -32.72
N GLY A 257 -6.74 -10.39 -32.21
CA GLY A 257 -6.72 -8.93 -32.44
C GLY A 257 -7.76 -8.09 -31.68
N PHE A 258 -8.47 -8.63 -30.69
CA PHE A 258 -9.40 -7.81 -29.90
C PHE A 258 -8.61 -6.91 -28.96
N HIS A 259 -9.04 -5.65 -28.86
CA HIS A 259 -8.41 -4.66 -27.98
C HIS A 259 -9.44 -4.10 -27.02
N GLU A 260 -9.16 -4.17 -25.72
CA GLU A 260 -9.95 -3.54 -24.67
C GLU A 260 -9.31 -2.22 -24.25
N SER A 261 -10.11 -1.17 -24.15
CA SER A 261 -9.70 0.11 -23.57
C SER A 261 -10.78 0.63 -22.64
N GLN A 262 -10.37 1.30 -21.56
CA GLN A 262 -11.27 1.90 -20.59
C GLN A 262 -10.99 3.40 -20.48
N GLU A 263 -12.05 4.18 -20.37
CA GLU A 263 -11.97 5.64 -20.21
C GLU A 263 -13.00 6.12 -19.20
N ARG A 264 -12.66 7.17 -18.45
CA ARG A 264 -13.58 7.78 -17.50
C ARG A 264 -14.45 8.81 -18.21
N VAL A 265 -15.77 8.69 -18.06
CA VAL A 265 -16.73 9.63 -18.66
C VAL A 265 -17.09 10.74 -17.68
N ASP A 266 -17.36 10.37 -16.43
CA ASP A 266 -17.68 11.28 -15.33
C ASP A 266 -17.12 10.75 -14.01
N GLU A 267 -17.42 11.39 -12.88
CA GLU A 267 -16.90 10.98 -11.56
C GLU A 267 -17.30 9.56 -11.14
N ASP A 268 -18.32 8.92 -11.72
CA ASP A 268 -18.81 7.61 -11.29
C ASP A 268 -18.94 6.59 -12.43
N THR A 269 -18.69 7.01 -13.67
CA THR A 269 -18.97 6.22 -14.87
C THR A 269 -17.69 5.93 -15.64
N ILE A 270 -17.39 4.63 -15.77
CA ILE A 270 -16.34 4.10 -16.62
C ILE A 270 -16.97 3.57 -17.90
N ARG A 271 -16.38 3.95 -19.04
CA ARG A 271 -16.73 3.42 -20.36
C ARG A 271 -15.66 2.42 -20.79
N SER A 272 -16.05 1.16 -20.97
CA SER A 272 -15.22 0.10 -21.54
C SER A 272 -15.59 -0.14 -23.00
N LEU A 273 -14.58 -0.22 -23.85
CA LEU A 273 -14.69 -0.41 -25.29
C LEU A 273 -13.97 -1.72 -25.67
N LEU A 274 -14.69 -2.64 -26.32
CA LEU A 274 -14.11 -3.83 -26.93
C LEU A 274 -14.10 -3.67 -28.44
N VAL A 275 -12.91 -3.54 -29.01
CA VAL A 275 -12.70 -3.40 -30.46
C VAL A 275 -12.46 -4.78 -31.06
N ILE A 276 -13.29 -5.16 -32.02
CA ILE A 276 -13.21 -6.39 -32.81
C ILE A 276 -12.87 -5.99 -34.25
N PRO A 277 -11.61 -6.15 -34.69
CA PRO A 277 -11.22 -5.82 -36.06
C PRO A 277 -11.73 -6.90 -37.02
N SER A 278 -12.40 -6.48 -38.10
CA SER A 278 -12.89 -7.33 -39.19
C SER A 278 -13.66 -8.58 -38.72
N LEU A 279 -14.98 -8.47 -38.57
CA LEU A 279 -15.86 -9.55 -38.14
C LEU A 279 -15.75 -10.83 -38.99
N HIS A 280 -15.58 -11.98 -38.33
CA HIS A 280 -15.65 -13.32 -38.92
C HIS A 280 -16.90 -14.07 -38.43
N ALA A 281 -17.35 -15.07 -39.18
CA ALA A 281 -18.45 -15.95 -38.75
C ALA A 281 -18.17 -16.66 -37.41
N ALA A 282 -16.90 -16.86 -37.06
CA ALA A 282 -16.48 -17.45 -35.79
C ALA A 282 -16.77 -16.54 -34.58
N ASP A 283 -16.82 -15.21 -34.78
CA ASP A 283 -17.01 -14.19 -33.74
C ASP A 283 -18.47 -14.07 -33.26
N ARG A 284 -19.39 -14.76 -33.94
CA ARG A 284 -20.79 -14.89 -33.54
C ARG A 284 -20.89 -15.48 -32.14
N GLY A 285 -21.62 -14.80 -31.26
CA GLY A 285 -21.80 -15.24 -29.88
C GLY A 285 -22.31 -14.15 -28.94
N VAL A 286 -22.29 -14.46 -27.65
CA VAL A 286 -22.67 -13.55 -26.58
C VAL A 286 -21.41 -12.93 -25.98
N TYR A 287 -21.39 -11.60 -25.92
CA TYR A 287 -20.36 -10.78 -25.31
C TYR A 287 -20.92 -10.13 -24.05
N THR A 288 -20.39 -10.49 -22.90
CA THR A 288 -20.86 -10.01 -21.60
C THR A 288 -19.84 -9.08 -20.99
N CYS A 289 -20.22 -7.82 -20.79
CA CYS A 289 -19.45 -6.88 -19.99
C CYS A 289 -19.84 -7.03 -18.53
N THR A 290 -18.86 -7.25 -17.67
CA THR A 290 -19.04 -7.38 -16.22
C THR A 290 -18.31 -6.26 -15.51
N ALA A 291 -18.97 -5.65 -14.52
CA ALA A 291 -18.37 -4.65 -13.65
C ALA A 291 -18.54 -5.08 -12.18
N VAL A 292 -17.46 -4.97 -11.39
CA VAL A 292 -17.42 -5.40 -9.99
C VAL A 292 -16.76 -4.35 -9.12
N ASN A 293 -17.38 -4.04 -7.98
CA ASN A 293 -16.74 -3.34 -6.88
C ASN A 293 -16.99 -4.10 -5.57
N PHE A 294 -16.50 -3.57 -4.44
CA PHE A 294 -16.62 -4.26 -3.15
C PHE A 294 -18.07 -4.39 -2.64
N ILE A 295 -19.03 -3.62 -3.20
CA ILE A 295 -20.45 -3.70 -2.84
C ILE A 295 -21.14 -4.84 -3.62
N GLY A 296 -20.70 -5.13 -4.85
CA GLY A 296 -21.28 -6.20 -5.66
C GLY A 296 -20.90 -6.16 -7.12
N ASN A 297 -21.63 -6.92 -7.94
CA ASN A 297 -21.41 -7.05 -9.37
C ASN A 297 -22.66 -6.68 -10.19
N SER A 298 -22.44 -6.37 -11.46
CA SER A 298 -23.49 -6.23 -12.46
C SER A 298 -22.90 -6.58 -13.83
N SER A 299 -23.73 -7.11 -14.72
CA SER A 299 -23.30 -7.49 -16.07
C SER A 299 -24.39 -7.20 -17.09
N VAL A 300 -23.96 -6.95 -18.33
CA VAL A 300 -24.84 -6.81 -19.49
C VAL A 300 -24.30 -7.69 -20.62
N SER A 301 -25.20 -8.39 -21.30
CA SER A 301 -24.84 -9.27 -22.42
C SER A 301 -25.31 -8.65 -23.74
N VAL A 302 -24.44 -8.71 -24.74
CA VAL A 302 -24.69 -8.29 -26.12
C VAL A 302 -24.56 -9.49 -27.03
N PHE A 303 -25.61 -9.83 -27.77
CA PHE A 303 -25.57 -10.87 -28.78
C PHE A 303 -25.09 -10.29 -30.11
N LEU A 304 -24.07 -10.89 -30.70
CA LEU A 304 -23.51 -10.53 -32.00
C LEU A 304 -23.85 -11.61 -33.03
N ASP A 305 -24.58 -11.22 -34.06
CA ASP A 305 -24.85 -12.02 -35.24
C ASP A 305 -24.03 -11.52 -36.44
N VAL A 306 -23.43 -12.46 -37.18
CA VAL A 306 -22.54 -12.14 -38.30
C VAL A 306 -23.09 -12.79 -39.56
N HIS A 307 -23.49 -11.97 -40.54
CA HIS A 307 -24.06 -12.45 -41.79
C HIS A 307 -23.03 -12.43 -42.94
N SER A 308 -23.12 -13.43 -43.82
CA SER A 308 -22.35 -13.43 -45.05
C SER A 308 -22.91 -12.40 -46.02
N LEU A 309 -22.03 -11.65 -46.67
CA LEU A 309 -22.35 -10.79 -47.82
C LEU A 309 -22.52 -11.66 -49.08
N ASP A 310 -23.35 -12.70 -49.04
CA ASP A 310 -23.71 -13.46 -50.23
C ASP A 310 -25.14 -13.99 -50.13
N GLY A 311 -26.03 -13.28 -50.80
CA GLY A 311 -27.29 -13.84 -51.27
C GLY A 311 -27.01 -14.65 -52.54
N SER A 312 -27.01 -15.98 -52.41
CA SER A 312 -27.42 -16.99 -53.41
C SER A 312 -26.54 -18.25 -53.33
N HIS A 313 -27.06 -19.31 -52.70
CA HIS A 313 -27.42 -20.55 -53.39
C HIS A 313 -27.78 -21.64 -52.36
N LEU A 314 -29.01 -22.11 -52.48
CA LEU A 314 -29.50 -23.37 -51.91
C LEU A 314 -28.61 -24.52 -52.36
N THR A 315 -28.29 -25.45 -51.46
CA THR A 315 -28.41 -26.88 -51.75
C THR A 315 -28.68 -27.68 -50.48
N ASN A 316 -29.81 -28.38 -50.52
CA ASN A 316 -30.20 -29.49 -49.67
C ASN A 316 -29.15 -30.61 -49.69
N LEU A 317 -29.04 -31.34 -48.56
CA LEU A 317 -29.05 -32.82 -48.42
C LEU A 317 -28.37 -33.23 -47.07
N PRO A 318 -28.54 -34.47 -46.58
CA PRO A 318 -29.67 -34.94 -45.78
C PRO A 318 -29.21 -35.36 -44.35
N GLY A 319 -30.18 -35.73 -43.52
CA GLY A 319 -29.96 -36.08 -42.11
C GLY A 319 -29.02 -37.26 -41.84
N PHE A 320 -28.46 -37.24 -40.63
CA PHE A 320 -27.79 -38.35 -39.95
C PHE A 320 -28.18 -38.29 -38.46
N PRO A 321 -28.12 -39.42 -37.74
CA PRO A 321 -29.20 -39.92 -36.90
C PRO A 321 -29.13 -39.40 -35.47
N ALA A 322 -30.28 -39.38 -34.81
CA ALA A 322 -30.34 -39.27 -33.36
C ALA A 322 -29.87 -40.56 -32.70
N ALA A 323 -29.01 -40.42 -31.67
CA ALA A 323 -28.97 -41.18 -30.40
C ALA A 323 -27.55 -41.12 -29.77
N PRO A 324 -27.34 -41.43 -28.47
CA PRO A 324 -28.27 -41.57 -27.34
C PRO A 324 -27.81 -40.81 -26.07
N GLY A 325 -28.68 -40.80 -25.05
CA GLY A 325 -28.23 -41.10 -23.68
C GLY A 325 -27.85 -39.92 -22.79
N VAL A 326 -28.84 -39.45 -22.03
CA VAL A 326 -28.68 -38.80 -20.73
C VAL A 326 -28.02 -39.77 -19.75
N GLY A 327 -27.05 -39.29 -18.96
CA GLY A 327 -26.57 -39.93 -17.73
C GLY A 327 -25.12 -39.64 -17.36
N ASP A 328 -24.87 -38.57 -16.59
CA ASP A 328 -24.43 -38.67 -15.17
C ASP A 328 -23.48 -37.55 -14.68
N GLU A 329 -23.96 -36.91 -13.61
CA GLU A 329 -23.37 -35.86 -12.77
C GLU A 329 -23.03 -34.52 -13.45
N ASN A 330 -24.07 -33.67 -13.55
CA ASN A 330 -23.98 -32.25 -13.95
C ASN A 330 -23.21 -31.41 -12.92
N PHE A 331 -21.88 -31.48 -12.95
CA PHE A 331 -21.04 -30.37 -12.49
C PHE A 331 -19.87 -30.19 -13.44
N TYR A 332 -19.66 -28.97 -13.91
CA TYR A 332 -18.52 -28.62 -14.77
C TYR A 332 -17.69 -27.54 -14.09
N ILE A 333 -16.36 -27.73 -14.08
CA ILE A 333 -15.39 -26.76 -13.58
C ILE A 333 -14.61 -26.25 -14.78
N GLU A 334 -14.75 -24.96 -15.07
CA GLU A 334 -14.02 -24.26 -16.13
C GLU A 334 -12.89 -23.45 -15.50
N ILE A 335 -11.65 -23.73 -15.89
CA ILE A 335 -10.45 -23.06 -15.37
C ILE A 335 -10.02 -22.01 -16.40
N ARG A 336 -9.59 -20.84 -15.94
CA ARG A 336 -9.06 -19.73 -16.75
C ARG A 336 -7.75 -19.23 -16.16
N ILE A 337 -6.84 -18.78 -17.03
CA ILE A 337 -5.59 -18.14 -16.61
C ILE A 337 -5.89 -16.66 -16.39
N ALA A 338 -5.83 -16.20 -15.14
CA ALA A 338 -6.03 -14.79 -14.78
C ALA A 338 -4.77 -13.96 -15.04
N LYS A 339 -3.58 -14.53 -14.79
CA LYS A 339 -2.29 -13.87 -15.07
C LYS A 339 -1.20 -14.91 -15.30
N GLN A 340 -0.30 -14.66 -16.25
CA GLN A 340 0.88 -15.51 -16.46
C GLN A 340 2.12 -14.62 -16.51
N THR A 341 3.17 -14.99 -15.79
CA THR A 341 4.45 -14.28 -15.73
C THR A 341 5.60 -15.23 -16.09
N ILE A 342 6.81 -14.70 -16.18
CA ILE A 342 8.03 -15.49 -16.44
C ILE A 342 8.25 -16.55 -15.34
N ARG A 343 7.81 -16.29 -14.11
CA ARG A 343 8.04 -17.15 -12.93
C ARG A 343 6.77 -17.57 -12.20
N GLY A 344 5.59 -17.45 -12.80
CA GLY A 344 4.37 -17.75 -12.08
C GLY A 344 3.10 -17.71 -12.91
N ILE A 345 2.02 -18.20 -12.31
CA ILE A 345 0.69 -18.18 -12.88
C ILE A 345 -0.35 -17.88 -11.80
N ALA A 346 -1.39 -17.15 -12.16
CA ALA A 346 -2.62 -17.03 -11.40
C ALA A 346 -3.76 -17.60 -12.24
N ILE A 347 -4.55 -18.49 -11.65
CA ILE A 347 -5.72 -19.10 -12.25
C ILE A 347 -6.97 -18.73 -11.47
N GLU A 348 -8.08 -18.67 -12.18
CA GLU A 348 -9.43 -18.54 -11.64
C GLU A 348 -10.29 -19.66 -12.20
N TRP A 349 -11.27 -20.15 -11.44
CA TRP A 349 -12.17 -21.19 -11.94
C TRP A 349 -13.63 -20.89 -11.62
N TYR A 350 -14.51 -21.29 -12.53
CA TYR A 350 -15.94 -21.27 -12.35
C TYR A 350 -16.45 -22.71 -12.24
N ALA A 351 -17.25 -23.00 -11.22
CA ALA A 351 -17.85 -24.32 -11.03
C ALA A 351 -19.38 -24.20 -11.03
N ALA A 352 -20.03 -24.81 -12.01
CA ALA A 352 -21.49 -24.92 -12.03
C ALA A 352 -21.93 -26.08 -11.13
N LEU A 353 -22.23 -25.74 -9.89
CA LEU A 353 -22.68 -26.63 -8.82
C LEU A 353 -23.96 -26.06 -8.21
N ASP A 354 -24.79 -26.90 -7.58
CA ASP A 354 -26.00 -26.42 -6.88
C ASP A 354 -25.67 -25.46 -5.71
N ARG A 355 -24.47 -25.60 -5.10
CA ARG A 355 -23.99 -24.76 -3.98
C ARG A 355 -22.48 -24.47 -4.05
N PRO A 356 -22.01 -23.62 -4.97
CA PRO A 356 -20.57 -23.35 -5.16
C PRO A 356 -19.96 -22.62 -3.95
N ALA A 357 -20.76 -21.85 -3.21
CA ALA A 357 -20.34 -21.10 -2.03
C ALA A 357 -20.04 -21.97 -0.79
N GLU A 358 -20.42 -23.26 -0.78
CA GLU A 358 -20.19 -24.20 0.33
C GLU A 358 -19.22 -25.33 -0.04
N THR A 359 -18.69 -25.32 -1.27
CA THR A 359 -17.95 -26.44 -1.83
C THR A 359 -16.43 -26.25 -1.68
N TRP A 360 -15.74 -27.30 -1.26
CA TRP A 360 -14.28 -27.36 -1.22
C TRP A 360 -13.69 -27.84 -2.55
N PHE A 361 -12.60 -27.22 -2.98
CA PHE A 361 -11.86 -27.61 -4.18
C PHE A 361 -10.49 -28.21 -3.83
N THR A 362 -9.94 -28.98 -4.75
CA THR A 362 -8.57 -29.48 -4.70
C THR A 362 -7.85 -29.07 -5.97
N ILE A 363 -6.74 -28.38 -5.82
CA ILE A 363 -5.85 -28.02 -6.92
C ILE A 363 -4.74 -29.06 -7.00
N HIS A 364 -4.56 -29.63 -8.19
CA HIS A 364 -3.44 -30.52 -8.52
C HIS A 364 -2.45 -29.74 -9.37
N PHE A 365 -1.27 -29.44 -8.82
CA PHE A 365 -0.25 -28.63 -9.48
C PHE A 365 1.09 -29.35 -9.53
N GLY A 366 1.83 -29.22 -10.64
CA GLY A 366 3.19 -29.75 -10.76
C GLY A 366 3.72 -29.68 -12.19
N ARG A 367 4.97 -30.10 -12.40
CA ARG A 367 5.54 -30.14 -13.74
C ARG A 367 4.79 -31.14 -14.61
N ALA A 368 4.58 -30.86 -15.89
CA ALA A 368 3.74 -31.68 -16.77
C ALA A 368 4.29 -33.10 -17.01
N ASP A 369 5.61 -33.28 -16.86
CA ASP A 369 6.36 -34.53 -16.99
C ASP A 369 6.32 -35.43 -15.74
N GLU A 370 5.87 -34.92 -14.59
CA GLU A 370 5.81 -35.69 -13.34
C GLU A 370 4.42 -36.27 -13.07
N ASN A 371 4.35 -37.56 -12.68
CA ASN A 371 3.09 -38.24 -12.37
C ASN A 371 2.51 -37.84 -11.00
N LYS A 372 3.34 -37.38 -10.06
CA LYS A 372 2.92 -36.93 -8.73
C LYS A 372 2.73 -35.41 -8.77
N LYS A 373 1.49 -34.96 -8.55
CA LYS A 373 1.18 -33.53 -8.41
C LYS A 373 1.04 -33.18 -6.93
N GLU A 374 1.42 -31.97 -6.57
CA GLU A 374 1.10 -31.36 -5.29
C GLU A 374 -0.40 -31.09 -5.21
N MET A 375 -1.00 -31.36 -4.04
CA MET A 375 -2.43 -31.17 -3.80
C MET A 375 -2.64 -30.06 -2.80
N VAL A 376 -3.38 -29.02 -3.20
CA VAL A 376 -3.72 -27.87 -2.35
C VAL A 376 -5.24 -27.84 -2.15
N TYR A 377 -5.68 -27.80 -0.90
CA TYR A 377 -7.10 -27.72 -0.55
C TYR A 377 -7.54 -26.26 -0.48
N ILE A 378 -8.58 -25.93 -1.23
CA ILE A 378 -9.14 -24.58 -1.29
C ILE A 378 -10.50 -24.58 -0.60
N GLY A 379 -10.66 -23.65 0.34
CA GLY A 379 -11.89 -23.47 1.11
C GLY A 379 -13.05 -22.92 0.28
N PRO A 380 -14.28 -23.04 0.79
CA PRO A 380 -15.49 -22.52 0.14
C PRO A 380 -15.43 -21.00 -0.08
N GLY A 381 -15.96 -20.53 -1.21
CA GLY A 381 -15.99 -19.12 -1.59
C GLY A 381 -14.73 -18.59 -2.29
N ILE A 382 -13.64 -19.36 -2.29
CA ILE A 382 -12.40 -19.01 -3.00
C ILE A 382 -12.43 -19.66 -4.39
N HIS A 383 -12.20 -18.84 -5.43
CA HIS A 383 -12.25 -19.26 -6.84
C HIS A 383 -11.01 -18.83 -7.64
N SER A 384 -9.94 -18.43 -6.93
CA SER A 384 -8.67 -18.02 -7.51
C SER A 384 -7.49 -18.63 -6.76
N TYR A 385 -6.38 -18.87 -7.47
CA TYR A 385 -5.16 -19.42 -6.90
C TYR A 385 -3.94 -18.98 -7.72
N SER A 386 -2.85 -18.61 -7.05
CA SER A 386 -1.62 -18.16 -7.69
C SER A 386 -0.41 -18.91 -7.17
N VAL A 387 0.51 -19.24 -8.08
CA VAL A 387 1.81 -19.85 -7.80
C VAL A 387 2.91 -18.95 -8.35
N SER A 388 3.88 -18.62 -7.50
CA SER A 388 5.10 -17.88 -7.84
C SER A 388 6.33 -18.77 -7.82
N ASP A 389 7.48 -18.23 -8.23
CA ASP A 389 8.79 -18.86 -8.13
C ASP A 389 8.95 -20.17 -8.95
N LEU A 390 8.23 -20.25 -10.08
CA LEU A 390 8.35 -21.33 -11.04
C LEU A 390 9.61 -21.21 -11.90
N MET A 391 10.18 -22.37 -12.28
CA MET A 391 11.33 -22.42 -13.17
C MET A 391 10.97 -21.84 -14.55
N PRO A 392 11.80 -20.96 -15.15
CA PRO A 392 11.59 -20.44 -16.50
C PRO A 392 11.57 -21.54 -17.57
N ALA A 393 10.92 -21.26 -18.71
CA ALA A 393 10.83 -22.17 -19.87
C ALA A 393 10.40 -23.62 -19.54
N THR A 394 9.66 -23.82 -18.45
CA THR A 394 9.28 -25.14 -17.94
C THR A 394 7.78 -25.36 -18.13
N LYS A 395 7.41 -26.56 -18.56
CA LYS A 395 6.02 -26.94 -18.83
C LYS A 395 5.37 -27.45 -17.54
N TYR A 396 4.32 -26.76 -17.09
CA TYR A 396 3.55 -27.10 -15.89
C TYR A 396 2.11 -27.48 -16.25
N GLN A 397 1.48 -28.23 -15.35
CA GLN A 397 0.08 -28.62 -15.45
C GLN A 397 -0.63 -28.29 -14.15
N ILE A 398 -1.83 -27.71 -14.27
CA ILE A 398 -2.70 -27.39 -13.15
C ILE A 398 -4.12 -27.89 -13.43
N CYS A 399 -4.73 -28.54 -12.45
CA CYS A 399 -6.10 -29.05 -12.52
C CYS A 399 -6.88 -28.63 -11.27
N VAL A 400 -8.15 -28.32 -11.41
CA VAL A 400 -9.05 -28.02 -10.29
C VAL A 400 -10.16 -29.06 -10.25
N THR A 401 -10.34 -29.71 -9.10
CA THR A 401 -11.37 -30.73 -8.88
C THR A 401 -12.17 -30.45 -7.61
N LEU A 402 -13.31 -31.13 -7.46
CA LEU A 402 -13.99 -31.20 -6.17
C LEU A 402 -13.12 -31.94 -5.16
N LYS A 403 -13.24 -31.59 -3.87
CA LYS A 403 -12.50 -32.23 -2.79
C LYS A 403 -12.58 -33.77 -2.90
N ASN A 404 -11.41 -34.41 -2.89
CA ASN A 404 -11.22 -35.86 -2.99
C ASN A 404 -11.66 -36.52 -4.32
N LYS A 405 -11.90 -35.75 -5.40
CA LYS A 405 -12.07 -36.29 -6.76
C LYS A 405 -10.78 -36.12 -7.59
N ALA A 406 -10.45 -37.13 -8.39
CA ALA A 406 -9.35 -37.09 -9.35
C ALA A 406 -9.73 -36.28 -10.61
N PRO A 407 -8.76 -35.60 -11.26
CA PRO A 407 -9.03 -34.77 -12.44
C PRO A 407 -9.43 -35.61 -13.66
N ARG A 408 -10.49 -35.18 -14.36
CA ARG A 408 -10.97 -35.83 -15.60
C ARG A 408 -10.11 -35.42 -16.81
N GLN A 409 -10.11 -36.25 -17.84
CA GLN A 409 -9.37 -35.99 -19.09
C GLN A 409 -9.95 -34.73 -19.77
N GLY A 410 -9.10 -33.70 -19.97
CA GLY A 410 -9.51 -32.40 -20.52
C GLY A 410 -9.85 -31.31 -19.50
N GLN A 411 -9.78 -31.59 -18.19
CA GLN A 411 -10.10 -30.64 -17.11
C GLN A 411 -8.85 -29.95 -16.51
N CYS A 412 -7.71 -30.03 -17.21
CA CYS A 412 -6.43 -29.48 -16.75
C CYS A 412 -5.90 -28.49 -17.77
N ILE A 413 -5.29 -27.40 -17.28
CA ILE A 413 -4.55 -26.45 -18.10
C ILE A 413 -3.07 -26.83 -18.08
N VAL A 414 -2.47 -26.81 -19.26
CA VAL A 414 -1.03 -26.98 -19.44
C VAL A 414 -0.47 -25.66 -19.95
N PHE A 415 0.54 -25.13 -19.26
CA PHE A 415 1.17 -23.86 -19.61
C PHE A 415 2.69 -23.96 -19.53
N VAL A 416 3.38 -23.02 -20.16
CA VAL A 416 4.84 -22.92 -20.15
C VAL A 416 5.22 -21.57 -19.56
N THR A 417 6.07 -21.56 -18.54
CA THR A 417 6.60 -20.32 -17.97
C THR A 417 7.45 -19.57 -19.00
N GLY A 418 7.45 -18.23 -18.93
CA GLY A 418 8.20 -17.42 -19.88
C GLY A 418 9.68 -17.83 -19.95
N SER A 419 10.27 -17.77 -21.14
CA SER A 419 11.73 -17.87 -21.28
C SER A 419 12.35 -16.57 -20.77
N ASP A 420 13.40 -16.68 -19.98
CA ASP A 420 14.19 -15.51 -19.59
C ASP A 420 14.72 -14.86 -20.88
N VAL A 421 14.23 -13.66 -21.21
CA VAL A 421 14.60 -12.95 -22.44
C VAL A 421 15.98 -12.36 -22.22
N THR A 422 16.99 -13.22 -22.35
CA THR A 422 18.42 -12.89 -22.33
C THR A 422 18.87 -12.08 -23.56
N GLU A 423 17.95 -11.57 -24.38
CA GLU A 423 18.24 -10.62 -25.46
C GLU A 423 17.83 -9.16 -25.17
N MET A 424 16.93 -8.90 -24.21
CA MET A 424 16.48 -7.53 -23.91
C MET A 424 17.43 -6.80 -22.96
N GLU A 425 18.04 -7.50 -21.98
CA GLU A 425 19.08 -6.91 -21.13
C GLU A 425 20.39 -6.63 -21.88
N GLN A 426 20.72 -7.41 -22.92
CA GLN A 426 21.88 -7.13 -23.75
C GLN A 426 21.68 -5.89 -24.63
N ARG A 427 20.45 -5.64 -25.13
CA ARG A 427 20.13 -4.46 -25.93
C ARG A 427 20.18 -3.17 -25.10
N GLU A 428 19.70 -3.20 -23.86
CA GLU A 428 19.81 -2.05 -22.94
C GLU A 428 21.24 -1.78 -22.49
N LYS A 429 22.04 -2.83 -22.23
CA LYS A 429 23.48 -2.68 -21.94
C LYS A 429 24.25 -2.16 -23.15
N LEU A 430 23.92 -2.60 -24.37
CA LEU A 430 24.53 -2.07 -25.59
C LEU A 430 24.18 -0.60 -25.81
N ILE A 431 22.94 -0.17 -25.55
CA ILE A 431 22.56 1.23 -25.63
C ILE A 431 23.32 2.06 -24.60
N HIS A 432 23.41 1.62 -23.34
CA HIS A 432 24.21 2.32 -22.32
C HIS A 432 25.70 2.39 -22.70
N ILE A 433 26.29 1.29 -23.21
CA ILE A 433 27.68 1.27 -23.68
C ILE A 433 27.87 2.21 -24.88
N ILE A 434 26.96 2.20 -25.86
CA ILE A 434 27.02 3.09 -27.02
C ILE A 434 26.89 4.55 -26.58
N VAL A 435 25.99 4.87 -25.66
CA VAL A 435 25.81 6.23 -25.11
C VAL A 435 27.06 6.68 -24.36
N ILE A 436 27.64 5.82 -23.52
CA ILE A 436 28.90 6.12 -22.80
C ILE A 436 30.04 6.33 -23.79
N VAL A 437 30.18 5.48 -24.81
CA VAL A 437 31.22 5.61 -25.83
C VAL A 437 31.02 6.87 -26.67
N LEU A 438 29.79 7.20 -27.08
CA LEU A 438 29.50 8.46 -27.78
C LEU A 438 29.78 9.68 -26.90
N ALA A 439 29.42 9.63 -25.62
CA ALA A 439 29.71 10.69 -24.67
C ALA A 439 31.23 10.87 -24.49
N MET A 440 32.00 9.78 -24.42
CA MET A 440 33.47 9.85 -24.33
C MET A 440 34.09 10.37 -25.62
N VAL A 441 33.62 9.92 -26.79
CA VAL A 441 34.14 10.36 -28.10
C VAL A 441 33.77 11.81 -28.42
N LEU A 442 32.68 12.35 -27.87
CA LEU A 442 32.31 13.76 -28.04
C LEU A 442 32.92 14.65 -26.94
N ALA A 443 32.85 14.25 -25.68
CA ALA A 443 33.30 15.08 -24.57
C ALA A 443 34.82 15.14 -24.42
N VAL A 444 35.56 14.06 -24.74
CA VAL A 444 37.02 14.05 -24.59
C VAL A 444 37.72 14.96 -25.62
N PRO A 445 37.34 14.98 -26.91
CA PRO A 445 37.90 15.94 -27.86
C PRO A 445 37.48 17.38 -27.56
N ILE A 446 36.25 17.62 -27.11
CA ILE A 446 35.80 18.96 -26.69
C ILE A 446 36.58 19.42 -25.45
N GLY A 447 36.80 18.54 -24.47
CA GLY A 447 37.62 18.81 -23.29
C GLY A 447 39.10 19.03 -23.63
N MET A 448 39.67 18.24 -24.55
CA MET A 448 41.05 18.44 -25.02
C MET A 448 41.21 19.70 -25.86
N TYR A 449 40.21 20.06 -26.68
CA TYR A 449 40.20 21.31 -27.43
C TYR A 449 40.09 22.50 -26.45
N ALA A 450 39.18 22.44 -25.49
CA ALA A 450 39.06 23.45 -24.43
C ALA A 450 40.33 23.57 -23.57
N CYS A 451 41.03 22.46 -23.30
CA CYS A 451 42.31 22.46 -22.58
C CYS A 451 43.52 22.91 -23.41
N THR A 452 43.42 22.95 -24.74
CA THR A 452 44.52 23.37 -25.63
C THR A 452 44.35 24.78 -26.18
N THR A 453 43.13 25.34 -26.15
CA THR A 453 42.84 26.69 -26.68
C THR A 453 42.69 27.78 -25.64
N ASP A 454 42.78 27.47 -24.34
CA ASP A 454 42.81 28.52 -23.30
C ASP A 454 44.04 28.46 -22.40
N THR A 455 44.41 29.65 -21.99
CA THR A 455 45.75 30.11 -21.62
C THR A 455 46.25 29.63 -20.26
N ARG A 456 47.56 29.33 -20.22
CA ARG A 456 48.47 29.26 -19.05
C ARG A 456 48.28 28.11 -18.05
N PHE A 457 49.32 27.26 -18.06
CA PHE A 457 49.71 26.29 -17.04
C PHE A 457 49.46 26.75 -15.59
N SER A 458 48.51 26.09 -14.91
CA SER A 458 48.50 25.98 -13.44
C SER A 458 47.81 24.71 -12.89
N CYS A 459 47.37 23.76 -13.73
CA CYS A 459 46.57 22.63 -13.26
C CYS A 459 47.41 21.37 -12.89
N VAL A 460 48.62 21.22 -13.45
CA VAL A 460 49.47 20.04 -13.19
C VAL A 460 50.25 20.15 -11.86
N GLU A 461 50.48 21.38 -11.37
CA GLU A 461 51.30 21.62 -10.17
C GLU A 461 50.50 21.49 -8.87
N ASP A 462 49.20 21.75 -8.89
CA ASP A 462 48.31 21.61 -7.72
C ASP A 462 47.84 20.17 -7.49
N VAL A 463 47.65 19.39 -8.56
CA VAL A 463 47.28 17.97 -8.45
C VAL A 463 48.42 17.14 -7.85
N MET A 464 49.69 17.45 -8.15
CA MET A 464 50.85 16.80 -7.52
C MET A 464 51.07 17.23 -6.05
N LYS A 465 50.68 18.44 -5.67
CA LYS A 465 50.76 18.91 -4.27
C LYS A 465 49.68 18.29 -3.39
N LEU A 466 48.47 18.09 -3.91
CA LEU A 466 47.37 17.44 -3.21
C LEU A 466 47.63 15.94 -2.97
N TRP A 467 48.20 15.22 -3.94
CA TRP A 467 48.57 13.81 -3.77
C TRP A 467 49.72 13.59 -2.76
N LYS A 468 50.65 14.55 -2.64
CA LYS A 468 51.73 14.47 -1.63
C LYS A 468 51.26 14.77 -0.20
N ARG A 469 50.17 15.53 -0.04
CA ARG A 469 49.59 15.86 1.28
C ARG A 469 48.72 14.73 1.83
N GLN A 470 48.03 14.01 0.94
CA GLN A 470 47.14 12.89 1.28
C GLN A 470 47.86 11.60 1.71
N ARG A 471 49.19 11.55 1.65
CA ARG A 471 50.01 10.41 2.10
C ARG A 471 50.63 10.57 3.49
N ARG A 472 50.39 11.70 4.19
CA ARG A 472 51.04 11.98 5.49
C ARG A 472 50.12 12.11 6.70
N GLU A 473 48.80 12.12 6.53
CA GLU A 473 47.86 12.23 7.66
C GLU A 473 46.77 11.16 7.55
N GLY A 474 47.20 9.91 7.69
CA GLY A 474 46.37 8.82 8.22
C GLY A 474 46.84 8.54 9.64
N GLY A 475 46.11 9.05 10.63
CA GLY A 475 46.38 8.77 12.04
C GLY A 475 45.42 9.49 12.99
N SER A 476 44.46 8.73 13.52
CA SER A 476 43.65 8.94 14.74
C SER A 476 42.45 9.91 14.76
N HIS A 477 41.28 9.28 15.01
CA HIS A 477 40.22 9.60 15.98
C HIS A 477 39.34 10.88 15.90
N GLU A 478 38.04 10.59 15.81
CA GLU A 478 36.89 11.10 16.59
C GLU A 478 36.29 12.51 16.41
N MET A 479 34.97 12.43 16.16
CA MET A 479 33.87 13.19 16.76
C MET A 479 33.46 14.56 16.18
N GLU A 480 32.17 14.55 15.82
CA GLU A 480 31.15 15.59 15.98
C GLU A 480 31.04 16.80 15.05
N ARG A 481 29.79 16.91 14.59
CA ARG A 481 28.91 18.09 14.52
C ARG A 481 28.72 18.81 13.18
N GLU A 482 27.46 18.70 12.78
CA GLU A 482 26.53 19.79 12.45
C GLU A 482 26.85 20.70 11.25
N ARG A 483 26.07 20.40 10.20
CA ARG A 483 25.00 21.24 9.65
C ARG A 483 25.34 22.64 9.13
N GLN A 484 24.77 22.84 7.93
CA GLN A 484 24.40 24.10 7.30
C GLN A 484 25.59 24.99 6.93
N GLY A 485 25.85 25.30 5.67
CA GLY A 485 24.94 25.38 4.55
C GLY A 485 25.08 26.77 3.94
N THR A 486 25.16 26.78 2.61
CA THR A 486 24.60 27.83 1.73
C THR A 486 25.28 29.20 1.78
N PHE A 487 25.67 29.80 0.65
CA PHE A 487 24.87 30.68 -0.24
C PHE A 487 25.97 31.31 -1.15
N ASP A 488 25.82 31.81 -2.37
CA ASP A 488 24.71 32.03 -3.29
C ASP A 488 25.28 32.71 -4.55
N SER A 489 24.45 32.92 -5.57
CA SER A 489 24.55 34.02 -6.54
C SER A 489 23.24 34.05 -7.35
N LEU A 490 22.44 35.13 -7.45
CA LEU A 490 22.74 36.56 -7.40
C LEU A 490 21.52 37.43 -7.05
N GLN A 491 21.87 38.62 -6.56
CA GLN A 491 21.08 39.74 -6.06
C GLN A 491 21.36 40.97 -6.96
N ALA A 492 20.36 41.84 -7.15
CA ALA A 492 20.49 43.24 -7.65
C ALA A 492 19.66 44.12 -6.70
N ALA A 493 20.27 45.01 -5.89
CA ALA A 493 20.54 46.46 -6.10
C ALA A 493 19.24 47.27 -6.36
N SER A 494 18.86 48.33 -5.64
CA SER A 494 19.51 49.50 -4.99
C SER A 494 18.49 50.11 -3.99
N ASP A 495 18.71 51.04 -3.05
CA ASP A 495 19.76 52.05 -2.82
C ASP A 495 19.66 52.65 -1.38
N GLU A 496 20.81 53.16 -0.94
CA GLU A 496 21.10 54.35 -0.11
C GLU A 496 20.59 54.55 1.35
N GLY A 497 21.54 54.96 2.20
CA GLY A 497 21.30 56.05 3.18
C GLY A 497 21.72 55.83 4.63
N LEU A 498 23.01 56.02 4.94
CA LEU A 498 23.54 56.28 6.29
C LEU A 498 22.90 57.52 6.94
N VAL A 499 22.61 57.51 8.26
CA VAL A 499 22.91 58.60 9.24
C VAL A 499 22.76 58.10 10.69
N ASN A 500 23.77 58.43 11.51
CA ASN A 500 23.83 58.35 12.98
C ASN A 500 22.87 59.34 13.70
N LYS A 501 22.37 58.96 14.89
CA LYS A 501 22.27 59.80 16.13
C LYS A 501 21.66 58.96 17.26
N GLU A 502 22.41 58.62 18.30
CA GLU A 502 22.62 59.33 19.59
C GLU A 502 21.48 59.22 20.61
N SER A 503 21.90 58.85 21.84
CA SER A 503 21.31 59.16 23.15
C SER A 503 19.95 58.50 23.47
N SER A 504 19.60 58.14 24.69
CA SER A 504 20.22 58.13 26.02
C SER A 504 19.21 57.45 26.95
N GLU A 505 19.71 56.81 28.01
CA GLU A 505 19.00 56.53 29.28
C GLU A 505 17.80 55.55 29.18
N ASP A 506 17.71 54.51 30.01
CA ASP A 506 17.69 54.67 31.46
C ASP A 506 18.10 53.40 32.22
N ARG A 507 18.70 53.65 33.39
CA ARG A 507 19.17 52.65 34.38
C ARG A 507 18.02 52.14 35.24
N LYS A 508 18.11 50.89 35.68
CA LYS A 508 18.03 50.38 37.09
C LYS A 508 17.67 48.88 37.06
N VAL A 509 18.14 47.97 37.92
CA VAL A 509 19.12 47.93 39.01
C VAL A 509 19.37 46.44 39.27
N ARG A 510 20.63 46.06 39.47
CA ARG A 510 21.07 44.78 40.06
C ARG A 510 20.62 44.70 41.52
N ARG A 511 20.14 43.54 41.98
CA ARG A 511 20.52 43.00 43.30
C ARG A 511 20.75 41.50 43.22
N ARG A 512 21.86 41.08 43.84
CA ARG A 512 22.39 39.72 43.97
C ARG A 512 22.50 39.42 45.47
N SER A 513 22.42 38.13 45.80
CA SER A 513 22.67 37.45 47.10
C SER A 513 21.51 37.58 48.12
N GLU A 514 21.14 36.56 48.89
CA GLU A 514 21.94 35.52 49.53
C GLU A 514 21.14 34.24 49.85
N ASP A 515 21.91 33.17 50.07
CA ASP A 515 21.57 31.82 50.53
C ASP A 515 20.56 31.75 51.69
N ARG A 516 19.67 30.74 51.61
CA ARG A 516 19.12 30.07 52.79
C ARG A 516 18.95 28.58 52.50
N THR A 517 19.84 27.80 53.09
CA THR A 517 19.73 26.35 53.28
C THR A 517 18.38 25.98 53.91
N ASN A 518 17.64 25.07 53.29
CA ASN A 518 16.61 24.30 53.98
C ASN A 518 16.68 22.83 53.54
N LYS A 519 16.91 21.95 54.53
CA LYS A 519 16.83 20.49 54.40
C LYS A 519 15.36 20.10 54.19
N GLY A 520 15.06 19.29 53.18
CA GLY A 520 13.73 18.70 53.02
C GLY A 520 13.63 17.72 51.86
N LYS A 521 13.71 16.43 52.19
CA LYS A 521 13.23 15.23 51.46
C LYS A 521 13.72 15.04 50.01
N ALA A 522 14.70 14.15 49.88
CA ALA A 522 15.00 13.46 48.62
C ALA A 522 13.77 12.62 48.20
N GLU A 523 13.23 12.91 47.01
CA GLU A 523 12.39 11.98 46.26
C GLU A 523 13.24 10.75 45.86
N PRO A 524 12.66 9.54 45.79
CA PRO A 524 13.38 8.40 45.27
C PRO A 524 13.66 8.64 43.79
N SER A 525 14.94 8.63 43.44
CA SER A 525 15.43 8.69 42.05
C SER A 525 14.78 7.58 41.23
N ARG A 526 13.85 7.94 40.34
CA ARG A 526 13.20 7.02 39.40
C ARG A 526 14.26 6.38 38.50
N VAL A 527 14.40 5.06 38.57
CA VAL A 527 15.34 4.29 37.74
C VAL A 527 14.92 4.45 36.27
N THR A 528 15.75 5.15 35.51
CA THR A 528 15.59 5.36 34.06
C THR A 528 16.70 4.58 33.39
N ALA A 529 16.37 3.59 32.55
CA ALA A 529 17.35 2.95 31.71
C ALA A 529 17.24 3.50 30.28
N VAL A 530 18.38 3.92 29.75
CA VAL A 530 18.54 4.35 28.36
C VAL A 530 19.55 3.39 27.75
N LEU A 531 19.08 2.55 26.84
CA LEU A 531 19.95 1.74 25.98
C LEU A 531 19.95 2.42 24.60
N TYR A 532 21.14 2.73 24.10
CA TYR A 532 21.38 3.20 22.74
C TYR A 532 21.77 2.00 21.87
#